data_AF-A0AAD8X9S3-F1
#
_entry.id   AF-A0AAD8X9S3-F1
#
_cell.length_a   1.000
_cell.length_b   1.000
_cell.length_c   1.000
_cell.angle_alpha   90.00
_cell.angle_beta   90.00
_cell.angle_gamma   90.00
#
_symmetry.space_group_name_H-M   'P 1'
#
loop_
_entity.id
_entity.type
_entity.pdbx_description
1 polymer ?
#
loop_
_entity_poly.entity_id
_entity_poly.type
_entity_poly.pdbx_seq_one_letter_code
_entity_poly.pdbx_strand_id
1 'polypeptide(L)'
;DYFYGLSINAKDDTDVDTLLALPQVKKVWPNRYYDRPEPVAAAQVVTINGTSDVLSSLKMTGADKVHAQGLTGKGIKIGFLDTGVDWRHPALGGGYGEGFKVAGGYDFVGDDFVGWNDPVPDNDPLTTCLEGGHGTHVAGILAAKDPQGVGFGISGVAPDASLYAYRVLGCSGGVTDDILMQGFERAASDGVDLISMSIGETTIWEGGSPYIPILSKIQSQGIGIVIAAGNEGDTGLYVSS
;
A
#
# COMPACT_ATOMS: atom_id res chain seq x y z
N ASP A 1 5.11 9.63 -17.50
CA ASP A 1 5.92 10.41 -16.54
C ASP A 1 5.00 11.20 -15.63
N TYR A 2 5.05 10.93 -14.33
CA TYR A 2 4.17 11.54 -13.33
C TYR A 2 4.90 12.60 -12.50
N PHE A 3 6.19 12.39 -12.24
CA PHE A 3 7.05 13.30 -11.50
C PHE A 3 8.45 13.37 -12.11
N TYR A 4 9.10 14.53 -12.03
CA TYR A 4 10.51 14.70 -12.42
C TYR A 4 11.27 15.22 -11.21
N GLY A 5 12.03 14.35 -10.55
CA GLY A 5 12.81 14.70 -9.38
C GLY A 5 13.80 13.60 -9.02
N LEU A 6 14.55 13.84 -7.94
CA LEU A 6 15.58 12.95 -7.42
C LEU A 6 15.70 13.15 -5.91
N SER A 7 16.05 12.08 -5.20
CA SER A 7 16.35 12.09 -3.78
C SER A 7 17.87 12.17 -3.58
N ILE A 8 18.32 13.07 -2.71
CA ILE A 8 19.75 13.33 -2.46
C ILE A 8 20.01 13.58 -0.98
N ASN A 9 21.16 13.09 -0.51
CA ASN A 9 21.65 13.36 0.82
C ASN A 9 22.33 14.73 0.85
N ALA A 10 21.71 15.68 1.56
CA ALA A 10 22.30 16.99 1.89
C ALA A 10 23.01 16.90 3.25
N LYS A 11 24.14 17.60 3.40
CA LYS A 11 24.90 17.62 4.67
C LYS A 11 24.35 18.62 5.65
N ASP A 12 23.95 19.78 5.16
CA ASP A 12 23.42 20.90 5.93
C ASP A 12 22.54 21.81 5.06
N ASP A 13 21.94 22.83 5.67
CA ASP A 13 21.01 23.76 5.02
C ASP A 13 21.67 24.54 3.85
N THR A 14 23.00 24.68 3.82
CA THR A 14 23.72 25.35 2.73
C THR A 14 23.61 24.56 1.43
N ASP A 15 23.59 23.23 1.51
CA ASP A 15 23.36 22.37 0.35
C ASP A 15 21.94 22.58 -0.20
N VAL A 16 20.95 22.74 0.68
CA VAL A 16 19.55 23.02 0.30
C VAL A 16 19.43 24.37 -0.40
N ASP A 17 20.06 25.42 0.15
CA ASP A 17 20.10 26.75 -0.46
C ASP A 17 20.78 26.71 -1.85
N THR A 18 21.87 25.95 -1.96
CA THR A 18 22.58 25.77 -3.23
C THR A 18 21.68 25.10 -4.28
N LEU A 19 20.90 24.09 -3.89
CA LEU A 19 19.94 23.43 -4.77
C LEU A 19 18.83 24.39 -5.20
N LEU A 20 18.26 25.16 -4.27
CA LEU A 20 17.20 26.12 -4.56
C LEU A 20 17.67 27.28 -5.45
N ALA A 21 18.97 27.59 -5.47
CA ALA A 21 19.55 28.59 -6.35
C ALA A 21 19.69 28.12 -7.81
N LEU A 22 19.59 26.81 -8.08
CA LEU A 22 19.66 26.28 -9.45
C LEU A 22 18.35 26.60 -10.21
N PRO A 23 18.40 27.21 -11.40
CA PRO A 23 17.20 27.60 -12.14
C PRO A 23 16.32 26.43 -12.58
N GLN A 24 16.87 25.21 -12.60
CA GLN A 24 16.15 23.98 -12.93
C GLN A 24 15.37 23.41 -11.73
N VAL A 25 15.71 23.79 -10.49
CA VAL A 25 15.09 23.28 -9.27
C VAL A 25 13.87 24.12 -8.95
N LYS A 26 12.68 23.51 -9.03
CA LYS A 26 11.42 24.21 -8.74
C LYS A 26 11.10 24.26 -7.25
N LYS A 27 11.40 23.19 -6.53
CA LYS A 27 11.13 23.06 -5.10
C LYS A 27 11.97 21.92 -4.52
N VAL A 28 12.32 22.05 -3.25
CA VAL A 28 12.99 21.03 -2.44
C VAL A 28 12.07 20.72 -1.26
N TRP A 29 11.99 19.44 -0.90
CA TRP A 29 11.26 18.95 0.28
C TRP A 29 12.19 18.03 1.07
N PRO A 30 12.03 17.95 2.40
CA PRO A 30 12.67 16.88 3.17
C PRO A 30 12.13 15.52 2.70
N ASN A 31 13.01 14.51 2.62
CA ASN A 31 12.61 13.12 2.45
C ASN A 31 12.21 12.57 3.81
N ARG A 32 10.91 12.49 4.08
CA ARG A 32 10.39 12.04 5.38
C ARG A 32 10.34 10.52 5.44
N TYR A 33 10.34 10.02 6.66
CA TYR A 33 10.27 8.61 6.97
C TYR A 33 8.96 8.31 7.68
N TYR A 34 8.28 7.28 7.21
CA TYR A 34 6.99 6.81 7.67
C TYR A 34 7.20 5.45 8.33
N ASP A 35 6.87 5.36 9.61
CA ASP A 35 6.88 4.09 10.31
C ASP A 35 5.87 3.12 9.69
N ARG A 36 6.23 1.83 9.71
CA ARG A 36 5.28 0.79 9.35
C ARG A 36 4.08 0.84 10.32
N PRO A 37 2.84 0.65 9.84
CA PRO A 37 1.69 0.47 10.71
C PRO A 37 1.87 -0.74 11.62
N GLU A 38 1.77 -0.52 12.93
CA GLU A 38 1.83 -1.59 13.93
C GLU A 38 0.41 -1.96 14.41
N PRO A 39 0.12 -3.25 14.63
CA PRO A 39 -1.17 -3.66 15.15
C PRO A 39 -1.37 -3.19 16.60
N VAL A 40 -2.53 -2.58 16.89
CA VAL A 40 -2.92 -2.03 18.21
C VAL A 40 -2.93 -3.10 19.31
N ALA A 41 -3.07 -4.38 18.95
CA ALA A 41 -2.80 -5.51 19.82
C ALA A 41 -2.31 -6.69 18.98
N ALA A 42 -1.32 -7.44 19.48
CA ALA A 42 -0.97 -8.73 18.90
C ALA A 42 -2.19 -9.65 19.03
N ALA A 43 -2.91 -9.85 17.91
CA ALA A 43 -3.98 -10.82 17.87
C ALA A 43 -3.37 -12.18 18.20
N GLN A 44 -3.81 -12.81 19.29
CA GLN A 44 -3.53 -14.22 19.46
C GLN A 44 -4.16 -14.95 18.28
N VAL A 45 -3.41 -15.87 17.66
CA VAL A 45 -3.99 -16.82 16.71
C VAL A 45 -5.05 -17.60 17.48
N VAL A 46 -6.30 -17.15 17.38
CA VAL A 46 -7.41 -17.81 18.05
C VAL A 46 -7.74 -19.01 17.20
N THR A 47 -7.77 -20.20 17.81
CA THR A 47 -8.37 -21.36 17.15
C THR A 47 -9.83 -21.03 16.87
N ILE A 48 -10.17 -20.78 15.61
CA ILE A 48 -11.56 -20.58 15.18
C ILE A 48 -12.27 -21.92 15.27
N ASN A 49 -12.84 -22.22 16.43
CA ASN A 49 -13.77 -23.32 16.62
C ASN A 49 -15.20 -22.77 16.42
N GLY A 50 -15.79 -22.98 15.23
CA GLY A 50 -17.22 -22.74 14.98
C GLY A 50 -17.56 -21.89 13.75
N THR A 51 -18.84 -21.49 13.67
CA THR A 51 -19.46 -20.72 12.58
C THR A 51 -19.26 -19.20 12.74
N SER A 52 -18.03 -18.76 13.02
CA SER A 52 -17.74 -17.33 13.16
C SER A 52 -18.14 -16.58 11.88
N ASP A 53 -18.84 -15.44 12.03
CA ASP A 53 -19.27 -14.62 10.90
C ASP A 53 -18.08 -13.85 10.30
N VAL A 54 -17.29 -14.54 9.47
CA VAL A 54 -16.12 -13.99 8.77
C VAL A 54 -16.49 -12.93 7.73
N LEU A 55 -17.78 -12.69 7.49
CA LEU A 55 -18.29 -11.72 6.52
C LEU A 55 -18.96 -10.51 7.18
N SER A 56 -18.87 -10.38 8.51
CA SER A 56 -19.47 -9.27 9.27
C SER A 56 -19.07 -7.89 8.73
N SER A 57 -17.80 -7.68 8.38
CA SER A 57 -17.31 -6.43 7.77
C SER A 57 -17.96 -6.14 6.41
N LEU A 58 -18.22 -7.17 5.59
CA LEU A 58 -18.92 -6.98 4.30
C LEU A 58 -20.37 -6.56 4.51
N LYS A 59 -21.04 -7.09 5.55
CA LYS A 59 -22.41 -6.70 5.91
C LYS A 59 -22.47 -5.27 6.45
N MET A 60 -21.50 -4.89 7.28
CA MET A 60 -21.41 -3.54 7.86
C MET A 60 -21.21 -2.46 6.78
N THR A 61 -20.41 -2.77 5.76
CA THR A 61 -20.15 -1.87 4.63
C THR A 61 -21.21 -1.97 3.52
N GLY A 62 -22.07 -2.99 3.55
CA GLY A 62 -23.06 -3.27 2.52
C GLY A 62 -22.49 -3.91 1.24
N ALA A 63 -21.23 -4.35 1.26
CA ALA A 63 -20.59 -5.04 0.14
C ALA A 63 -21.30 -6.36 -0.21
N ASP A 64 -21.87 -7.06 0.78
CA ASP A 64 -22.68 -8.26 0.60
C ASP A 64 -23.91 -8.02 -0.33
N LYS A 65 -24.57 -6.87 -0.19
CA LYS A 65 -25.70 -6.47 -1.02
C LYS A 65 -25.29 -6.15 -2.46
N VAL A 66 -24.06 -5.65 -2.64
CA VAL A 66 -23.49 -5.33 -3.96
C VAL A 66 -23.05 -6.62 -4.66
N HIS A 67 -22.46 -7.57 -3.92
CA HIS A 67 -22.15 -8.91 -4.41
C HIS A 67 -23.40 -9.65 -4.87
N ALA A 68 -24.51 -9.54 -4.13
CA ALA A 68 -25.80 -10.16 -4.50
C ALA A 68 -26.36 -9.64 -5.84
N GLN A 69 -25.89 -8.47 -6.32
CA GLN A 69 -26.22 -7.91 -7.63
C GLN A 69 -25.25 -8.36 -8.73
N GLY A 70 -24.27 -9.20 -8.42
CA GLY A 70 -23.23 -9.66 -9.34
C GLY A 70 -22.07 -8.69 -9.52
N LEU A 71 -21.96 -7.66 -8.68
CA LEU A 71 -20.90 -6.66 -8.72
C LEU A 71 -19.79 -7.04 -7.73
N THR A 72 -18.71 -7.63 -8.23
CA THR A 72 -17.62 -8.23 -7.43
C THR A 72 -16.24 -7.67 -7.76
N GLY A 73 -16.18 -6.55 -8.50
CA GLY A 73 -14.92 -5.93 -8.93
C GLY A 73 -14.28 -6.57 -10.17
N LYS A 74 -15.00 -7.44 -10.89
CA LYS A 74 -14.50 -8.06 -12.12
C LYS A 74 -14.04 -7.01 -13.13
N GLY A 75 -12.81 -7.16 -13.61
CA GLY A 75 -12.19 -6.27 -14.60
C GLY A 75 -11.52 -5.02 -13.99
N ILE A 76 -11.63 -4.83 -12.68
CA ILE A 76 -10.94 -3.75 -11.96
C ILE A 76 -9.56 -4.23 -11.51
N LYS A 77 -8.55 -3.39 -11.71
CA LYS A 77 -7.19 -3.55 -11.22
C LYS A 77 -6.96 -2.66 -10.01
N ILE A 78 -6.61 -3.27 -8.88
CA ILE A 78 -6.33 -2.55 -7.62
C ILE A 78 -4.84 -2.67 -7.32
N GLY A 79 -4.12 -1.56 -7.41
CA GLY A 79 -2.77 -1.41 -6.91
C GLY A 79 -2.78 -1.14 -5.41
N PHE A 80 -1.85 -1.72 -4.66
CA PHE A 80 -1.64 -1.35 -3.27
C PHE A 80 -0.17 -1.26 -2.91
N LEU A 81 0.19 -0.22 -2.16
CA LEU A 81 1.54 0.04 -1.64
C LEU A 81 1.60 -0.42 -0.18
N ASP A 82 2.43 -1.43 0.11
CA ASP A 82 2.47 -2.07 1.43
C ASP A 82 3.77 -2.88 1.66
N THR A 83 3.78 -3.81 2.64
CA THR A 83 4.89 -4.72 3.01
C THR A 83 5.10 -5.88 2.03
N GLY A 84 4.44 -5.85 0.88
CA GLY A 84 4.34 -6.98 -0.04
C GLY A 84 3.16 -7.89 0.25
N VAL A 85 3.14 -9.06 -0.39
CA VAL A 85 2.00 -9.99 -0.31
C VAL A 85 2.46 -11.43 -0.41
N ASP A 86 1.91 -12.30 0.43
CA ASP A 86 2.01 -13.74 0.25
C ASP A 86 0.98 -14.21 -0.80
N TRP A 87 1.32 -14.02 -2.07
CA TRP A 87 0.50 -14.45 -3.19
C TRP A 87 0.33 -15.97 -3.28
N ARG A 88 1.11 -16.76 -2.52
CA ARG A 88 0.96 -18.23 -2.44
C ARG A 88 -0.26 -18.63 -1.61
N HIS A 89 -0.85 -17.69 -0.87
CA HIS A 89 -2.05 -17.95 -0.07
C HIS A 89 -3.22 -18.38 -0.97
N PRO A 90 -3.94 -19.48 -0.67
CA PRO A 90 -5.04 -19.98 -1.52
C PRO A 90 -6.14 -18.95 -1.79
N ALA A 91 -6.51 -18.16 -0.77
CA ALA A 91 -7.48 -17.07 -0.90
C ALA A 91 -7.02 -15.93 -1.83
N LEU A 92 -5.72 -15.83 -2.09
CA LEU A 92 -5.10 -14.85 -2.97
C LEU A 92 -4.68 -15.46 -4.31
N GLY A 93 -5.21 -16.65 -4.65
CA GLY A 93 -5.02 -17.30 -5.94
C GLY A 93 -3.86 -18.29 -6.02
N GLY A 94 -2.98 -18.35 -5.02
CA GLY A 94 -1.91 -19.35 -4.94
C GLY A 94 -0.81 -19.20 -6.00
N GLY A 95 -0.66 -18.01 -6.58
CA GLY A 95 0.33 -17.73 -7.61
C GLY A 95 0.42 -16.24 -7.94
N TYR A 96 1.43 -15.90 -8.74
CA TYR A 96 1.77 -14.52 -9.11
C TYR A 96 1.93 -14.37 -10.62
N GLY A 97 1.47 -13.24 -11.14
CA GLY A 97 1.56 -12.86 -12.55
C GLY A 97 0.27 -13.04 -13.32
N GLU A 98 0.34 -12.90 -14.65
CA GLU A 98 -0.82 -12.93 -15.53
C GLU A 98 -1.68 -14.20 -15.31
N GLY A 99 -2.99 -13.99 -15.14
CA GLY A 99 -3.94 -15.08 -14.87
C GLY A 99 -4.14 -15.43 -13.39
N PHE A 100 -3.28 -14.92 -12.50
CA PHE A 100 -3.48 -15.04 -11.05
C PHE A 100 -4.21 -13.83 -10.47
N LYS A 101 -4.65 -13.94 -9.21
CA LYS A 101 -5.31 -12.85 -8.49
C LYS A 101 -4.34 -11.73 -8.16
N VAL A 102 -3.12 -12.04 -7.73
CA VAL A 102 -2.02 -11.07 -7.71
C VAL A 102 -1.38 -11.08 -9.10
N ALA A 103 -1.87 -10.21 -9.97
CA ALA A 103 -1.61 -10.22 -11.41
C ALA A 103 -0.28 -9.54 -11.79
N GLY A 104 0.26 -8.71 -10.90
CA GLY A 104 1.51 -7.99 -11.10
C GLY A 104 1.95 -7.26 -9.84
N GLY A 105 3.00 -6.47 -9.96
CA GLY A 105 3.61 -5.81 -8.82
C GLY A 105 5.09 -5.55 -9.02
N TYR A 106 5.72 -5.06 -7.95
CA TYR A 106 7.16 -4.81 -7.89
C TYR A 106 7.61 -4.72 -6.44
N ASP A 107 8.81 -5.22 -6.14
CA ASP A 107 9.49 -4.98 -4.88
C ASP A 107 10.50 -3.85 -5.04
N PHE A 108 10.31 -2.78 -4.27
CA PHE A 108 11.22 -1.65 -4.26
C PHE A 108 12.33 -1.81 -3.23
N VAL A 109 12.23 -2.73 -2.27
CA VAL A 109 12.96 -2.62 -1.00
C VAL A 109 13.57 -3.93 -0.49
N GLY A 110 12.88 -5.06 -0.60
CA GLY A 110 13.30 -6.33 -0.01
C GLY A 110 13.01 -6.48 1.49
N ASP A 111 13.30 -7.67 2.04
CA ASP A 111 12.99 -8.03 3.43
C ASP A 111 13.77 -7.21 4.49
N ASP A 112 15.05 -6.93 4.23
CA ASP A 112 15.96 -6.26 5.19
C ASP A 112 15.87 -4.72 5.16
N PHE A 113 14.95 -4.15 4.38
CA PHE A 113 14.79 -2.70 4.32
C PHE A 113 14.14 -2.15 5.58
N VAL A 114 14.72 -1.08 6.10
CA VAL A 114 14.29 -0.37 7.31
C VAL A 114 14.16 1.15 7.07
N GLY A 115 14.05 1.58 5.81
CA GLY A 115 13.79 2.96 5.40
C GLY A 115 15.03 3.76 4.98
N TRP A 116 16.16 3.56 5.65
CA TRP A 116 17.38 4.37 5.43
C TRP A 116 18.56 3.60 4.82
N ASN A 117 18.47 2.27 4.78
CA ASN A 117 19.47 1.45 4.11
C ASN A 117 19.20 1.34 2.61
N ASP A 118 20.20 0.87 1.86
CA ASP A 118 20.05 0.66 0.43
C ASP A 118 18.95 -0.39 0.15
N PRO A 119 17.94 -0.07 -0.67
CA PRO A 119 16.91 -1.02 -1.05
C PRO A 119 17.46 -2.13 -1.96
N VAL A 120 16.82 -3.29 -1.92
CA VAL A 120 17.12 -4.44 -2.80
C VAL A 120 15.90 -4.73 -3.68
N PRO A 121 15.71 -3.97 -4.78
CA PRO A 121 14.51 -4.09 -5.59
C PRO A 121 14.54 -5.33 -6.50
N ASP A 122 13.36 -5.93 -6.71
CA ASP A 122 13.14 -7.01 -7.67
C ASP A 122 11.69 -7.04 -8.19
N ASN A 123 11.36 -8.01 -9.05
CA ASN A 123 10.05 -8.08 -9.72
C ASN A 123 8.99 -8.89 -8.95
N ASP A 124 9.31 -9.43 -7.77
CA ASP A 124 8.46 -10.28 -6.97
C ASP A 124 8.11 -9.60 -5.63
N PRO A 125 6.89 -9.09 -5.45
CA PRO A 125 6.46 -8.43 -4.22
C PRO A 125 6.18 -9.43 -3.08
N LEU A 126 6.70 -10.65 -3.15
CA LEU A 126 6.54 -11.68 -2.13
C LEU A 126 7.12 -11.22 -0.81
N THR A 127 6.32 -11.30 0.24
CA THR A 127 6.80 -11.15 1.61
C THR A 127 6.94 -12.53 2.26
N THR A 128 8.09 -12.79 2.90
CA THR A 128 8.39 -14.11 3.49
C THR A 128 8.42 -14.12 5.02
N CYS A 129 8.49 -12.94 5.63
CA CYS A 129 8.48 -12.74 7.08
C CYS A 129 7.06 -12.59 7.63
N LEU A 130 6.85 -13.02 8.87
CA LEU A 130 5.56 -12.91 9.54
C LEU A 130 5.18 -11.44 9.79
N GLU A 131 6.17 -10.63 10.11
CA GLU A 131 6.08 -9.19 10.36
C GLU A 131 5.72 -8.42 9.09
N GLY A 132 5.99 -8.99 7.91
CA GLY A 132 5.56 -8.47 6.61
C GLY A 132 4.13 -8.85 6.23
N GLY A 133 3.36 -9.48 7.13
CA GLY A 133 2.00 -9.94 6.87
C GLY A 133 0.94 -8.84 6.66
N HIS A 134 1.27 -7.57 6.93
CA HIS A 134 0.33 -6.45 6.81
C HIS A 134 -0.27 -6.33 5.40
N GLY A 135 0.57 -6.31 4.36
CA GLY A 135 0.10 -6.23 2.98
C GLY A 135 -0.70 -7.46 2.53
N THR A 136 -0.38 -8.66 3.03
CA THR A 136 -1.20 -9.87 2.83
C THR A 136 -2.59 -9.72 3.44
N HIS A 137 -2.68 -9.13 4.64
CA HIS A 137 -3.95 -8.86 5.30
C HIS A 137 -4.77 -7.80 4.53
N VAL A 138 -4.13 -6.73 4.08
CA VAL A 138 -4.75 -5.70 3.22
C VAL A 138 -5.26 -6.31 1.90
N ALA A 139 -4.45 -7.12 1.22
CA ALA A 139 -4.85 -7.84 0.02
C ALA A 139 -6.08 -8.73 0.26
N GLY A 140 -6.16 -9.34 1.45
CA GLY A 140 -7.31 -10.13 1.87
C GLY A 140 -8.59 -9.30 1.96
N ILE A 141 -8.56 -8.15 2.62
CA ILE A 141 -9.69 -7.22 2.71
C ILE A 141 -10.12 -6.77 1.30
N LEU A 142 -9.15 -6.43 0.44
CA LEU A 142 -9.44 -5.95 -0.90
C LEU A 142 -10.12 -7.02 -1.74
N ALA A 143 -9.55 -8.22 -1.84
CA ALA A 143 -9.95 -9.16 -2.88
C ALA A 143 -9.76 -10.65 -2.54
N ALA A 144 -9.65 -11.06 -1.27
CA ALA A 144 -9.63 -12.48 -0.93
C ALA A 144 -10.84 -13.22 -1.54
N LYS A 145 -10.61 -14.48 -1.93
CA LYS A 145 -11.65 -15.39 -2.36
C LYS A 145 -11.23 -16.80 -2.01
N ASP A 146 -11.70 -17.28 -0.85
CA ASP A 146 -11.41 -18.66 -0.43
C ASP A 146 -11.92 -19.67 -1.48
N PRO A 147 -11.07 -20.64 -1.89
CA PRO A 147 -11.53 -21.75 -2.73
C PRO A 147 -12.62 -22.57 -2.01
N GLN A 148 -13.53 -23.17 -2.78
CA GLN A 148 -14.56 -24.03 -2.18
C GLN A 148 -13.93 -25.19 -1.40
N GLY A 149 -14.38 -25.37 -0.15
CA GLY A 149 -13.87 -26.42 0.74
C GLY A 149 -12.47 -26.16 1.31
N VAL A 150 -11.89 -24.98 1.07
CA VAL A 150 -10.61 -24.53 1.63
C VAL A 150 -10.86 -23.26 2.46
N GLY A 151 -10.19 -23.14 3.60
CA GLY A 151 -10.30 -21.96 4.45
C GLY A 151 -11.63 -21.88 5.22
N PHE A 152 -12.11 -20.66 5.43
CA PHE A 152 -13.28 -20.36 6.27
C PHE A 152 -14.41 -19.67 5.49
N GLY A 153 -14.28 -19.55 4.16
CA GLY A 153 -15.22 -18.82 3.31
C GLY A 153 -14.98 -17.31 3.33
N ILE A 154 -13.73 -16.88 3.52
CA ILE A 154 -13.34 -15.47 3.50
C ILE A 154 -13.52 -14.91 2.09
N SER A 155 -14.10 -13.71 2.03
CA SER A 155 -14.22 -12.91 0.80
C SER A 155 -13.82 -11.47 1.09
N GLY A 156 -13.06 -10.88 0.18
CA GLY A 156 -12.77 -9.45 0.16
C GLY A 156 -13.94 -8.63 -0.37
N VAL A 157 -13.77 -7.32 -0.41
CA VAL A 157 -14.76 -6.37 -0.94
C VAL A 157 -14.93 -6.51 -2.45
N ALA A 158 -13.86 -6.78 -3.18
CA ALA A 158 -13.83 -6.96 -4.64
C ALA A 158 -13.20 -8.32 -5.01
N PRO A 159 -13.86 -9.46 -4.71
CA PRO A 159 -13.26 -10.78 -4.81
C PRO A 159 -12.91 -11.21 -6.24
N ASP A 160 -13.41 -10.54 -7.28
CA ASP A 160 -13.05 -10.80 -8.69
C ASP A 160 -12.15 -9.72 -9.32
N ALA A 161 -11.65 -8.76 -8.51
CA ALA A 161 -10.62 -7.82 -8.95
C ALA A 161 -9.24 -8.49 -9.03
N SER A 162 -8.39 -7.92 -9.90
CA SER A 162 -6.96 -8.24 -9.99
C SER A 162 -6.18 -7.30 -9.09
N LEU A 163 -5.25 -7.85 -8.30
CA LEU A 163 -4.39 -7.11 -7.41
C LEU A 163 -3.01 -6.86 -8.04
N TYR A 164 -2.46 -5.69 -7.79
CA TYR A 164 -1.09 -5.32 -8.12
C TYR A 164 -0.38 -4.88 -6.84
N ALA A 165 0.65 -5.62 -6.43
CA ALA A 165 1.30 -5.42 -5.14
C ALA A 165 2.61 -4.64 -5.32
N TYR A 166 2.71 -3.48 -4.69
CA TYR A 166 3.91 -2.64 -4.69
C TYR A 166 4.51 -2.67 -3.31
N ARG A 167 5.56 -3.49 -3.16
CA ARG A 167 6.24 -3.64 -1.89
C ARG A 167 7.17 -2.45 -1.66
N VAL A 168 6.82 -1.62 -0.70
CA VAL A 168 7.54 -0.39 -0.32
C VAL A 168 8.07 -0.44 1.11
N LEU A 169 7.64 -1.45 1.89
CA LEU A 169 8.08 -1.70 3.25
C LEU A 169 8.77 -3.07 3.36
N GLY A 170 9.84 -3.13 4.15
CA GLY A 170 10.50 -4.37 4.52
C GLY A 170 9.80 -5.09 5.67
N CYS A 171 10.51 -6.02 6.30
CA CYS A 171 10.01 -6.80 7.44
C CYS A 171 10.03 -6.02 8.78
N SER A 172 10.60 -4.82 8.81
CA SER A 172 10.64 -3.95 9.99
C SER A 172 10.94 -2.50 9.58
N GLY A 173 10.90 -1.56 10.53
CA GLY A 173 11.20 -0.16 10.28
C GLY A 173 10.07 0.55 9.54
N GLY A 174 10.40 1.16 8.40
CA GLY A 174 9.53 2.10 7.71
C GLY A 174 9.98 2.38 6.29
N VAL A 175 9.42 3.43 5.70
CA VAL A 175 9.64 3.79 4.29
C VAL A 175 9.76 5.30 4.14
N THR A 176 10.47 5.75 3.12
CA THR A 176 10.68 7.17 2.82
C THR A 176 9.80 7.70 1.70
N ASP A 177 9.61 9.02 1.63
CA ASP A 177 8.78 9.69 0.61
C ASP A 177 9.14 9.26 -0.81
N ASP A 178 10.44 9.19 -1.12
CA ASP A 178 10.94 8.84 -2.45
C ASP A 178 10.58 7.42 -2.90
N ILE A 179 10.57 6.44 -1.99
CA ILE A 179 10.14 5.06 -2.29
C ILE A 179 8.61 5.02 -2.47
N LEU A 180 7.84 5.72 -1.62
CA LEU A 180 6.39 5.81 -1.78
C LEU A 180 6.00 6.46 -3.11
N MET A 181 6.67 7.55 -3.48
CA MET A 181 6.46 8.21 -4.78
C MET A 181 6.76 7.27 -5.94
N GLN A 182 7.87 6.51 -5.90
CA GLN A 182 8.16 5.48 -6.91
C GLN A 182 7.07 4.42 -7.00
N GLY A 183 6.52 3.98 -5.86
CA GLY A 183 5.39 3.06 -5.81
C GLY A 183 4.15 3.63 -6.51
N PHE A 184 3.80 4.89 -6.25
CA PHE A 184 2.67 5.56 -6.91
C PHE A 184 2.88 5.68 -8.42
N GLU A 185 4.08 6.08 -8.87
CA GLU A 185 4.39 6.19 -10.29
C GLU A 185 4.31 4.84 -10.99
N ARG A 186 4.83 3.78 -10.36
CA ARG A 186 4.79 2.44 -10.93
C ARG A 186 3.37 1.90 -10.99
N ALA A 187 2.59 2.06 -9.93
CA ALA A 187 1.19 1.67 -9.90
C ALA A 187 0.38 2.32 -11.02
N ALA A 188 0.55 3.63 -11.18
CA ALA A 188 -0.13 4.36 -12.25
C ALA A 188 0.39 3.96 -13.64
N SER A 189 1.69 3.67 -13.78
CA SER A 189 2.28 3.20 -15.05
C SER A 189 1.81 1.81 -15.46
N ASP A 190 1.55 0.92 -14.50
CA ASP A 190 0.99 -0.42 -14.74
C ASP A 190 -0.51 -0.37 -15.08
N GLY A 191 -1.12 0.83 -15.03
CA GLY A 191 -2.48 1.10 -15.47
C GLY A 191 -3.53 0.48 -14.55
N VAL A 192 -3.33 0.58 -13.23
CA VAL A 192 -4.34 0.22 -12.24
C VAL A 192 -5.48 1.25 -12.21
N ASP A 193 -6.67 0.83 -11.81
CA ASP A 193 -7.85 1.70 -11.71
C ASP A 193 -7.95 2.38 -10.33
N LEU A 194 -7.40 1.74 -9.31
CA LEU A 194 -7.40 2.19 -7.92
C LEU A 194 -6.03 1.95 -7.29
N ILE A 195 -5.53 2.92 -6.53
CA ILE A 195 -4.35 2.78 -5.67
C ILE A 195 -4.78 2.90 -4.22
N SER A 196 -4.47 1.89 -3.41
CA SER A 196 -4.63 1.89 -1.96
C SER A 196 -3.26 2.01 -1.29
N MET A 197 -3.13 2.87 -0.30
CA MET A 197 -1.94 2.94 0.55
C MET A 197 -2.36 2.92 2.01
N SER A 198 -2.07 1.81 2.68
CA SER A 198 -2.39 1.63 4.10
C SER A 198 -1.21 2.06 4.98
N ILE A 199 -0.59 3.18 4.63
CA ILE A 199 0.58 3.76 5.30
C ILE A 199 0.24 5.24 5.51
N GLY A 200 0.54 5.76 6.68
CA GLY A 200 0.34 7.16 7.02
C GLY A 200 1.15 7.50 8.25
N GLU A 201 1.51 8.77 8.37
CA GLU A 201 2.12 9.33 9.57
C GLU A 201 1.43 10.65 9.87
N THR A 202 1.36 11.00 11.14
CA THR A 202 0.97 12.34 11.58
C THR A 202 1.93 13.39 11.03
N THR A 203 1.40 14.37 10.29
CA THR A 203 2.21 15.56 9.94
C THR A 203 1.56 16.82 10.51
N ILE A 204 2.39 17.68 11.11
CA ILE A 204 2.00 19.05 11.43
C ILE A 204 1.93 19.87 10.13
N TRP A 205 1.01 20.85 10.09
CA TRP A 205 0.70 21.71 8.93
C TRP A 205 1.92 22.46 8.35
N GLU A 206 2.79 21.75 7.64
CA GLU A 206 4.03 22.31 7.12
C GLU A 206 4.10 22.28 5.60
N GLY A 207 4.40 23.45 5.01
CA GLY A 207 5.26 23.60 3.82
C GLY A 207 4.86 22.94 2.49
N GLY A 208 3.70 22.28 2.39
CA GLY A 208 3.27 21.55 1.19
C GLY A 208 4.02 20.22 1.00
N SER A 209 3.36 19.29 0.34
CA SER A 209 3.76 17.89 0.24
C SER A 209 4.33 17.54 -1.15
N PRO A 210 5.39 16.72 -1.26
CA PRO A 210 5.90 16.26 -2.56
C PRO A 210 4.89 15.36 -3.29
N TYR A 211 3.88 14.82 -2.58
CA TYR A 211 2.81 14.01 -3.14
C TYR A 211 1.80 14.81 -3.97
N ILE A 212 1.58 16.10 -3.70
CA ILE A 212 0.56 16.90 -4.40
C ILE A 212 0.70 16.83 -5.93
N PRO A 213 1.87 17.14 -6.54
CA PRO A 213 2.01 17.10 -8.00
C PRO A 213 1.80 15.71 -8.60
N ILE A 214 2.35 14.67 -7.98
CA ILE A 214 2.25 13.28 -8.47
C ILE A 214 0.82 12.75 -8.34
N LEU A 215 0.20 12.86 -7.16
CA LEU A 215 -1.15 12.34 -6.92
C LEU A 215 -2.19 13.08 -7.75
N SER A 216 -2.06 14.40 -7.91
CA SER A 216 -2.94 15.18 -8.80
C SER A 216 -2.83 14.71 -10.25
N LYS A 217 -1.61 14.37 -10.70
CA LYS A 217 -1.38 13.85 -12.06
C LYS A 217 -1.98 12.46 -12.24
N ILE A 218 -1.83 11.58 -11.26
CA ILE A 218 -2.43 10.23 -11.25
C ILE A 218 -3.95 10.32 -11.29
N GLN A 219 -4.56 11.12 -10.40
CA GLN A 219 -6.01 11.33 -10.36
C GLN A 219 -6.55 11.91 -11.67
N SER A 220 -5.81 12.81 -12.33
CA SER A 220 -6.23 13.37 -13.63
C SER A 220 -6.36 12.33 -14.76
N GLN A 221 -5.81 11.14 -14.56
CA GLN A 221 -5.93 10.01 -15.50
C GLN A 221 -7.12 9.09 -15.16
N GLY A 222 -7.91 9.42 -14.14
CA GLY A 222 -9.06 8.63 -13.71
C GLY A 222 -8.74 7.52 -12.70
N ILE A 223 -7.50 7.46 -12.20
CA ILE A 223 -7.08 6.49 -11.19
C ILE A 223 -7.53 6.98 -9.81
N GLY A 224 -8.33 6.18 -9.10
CA GLY A 224 -8.75 6.47 -7.74
C GLY A 224 -7.61 6.27 -6.75
N ILE A 225 -7.54 7.10 -5.69
CA ILE A 225 -6.50 6.99 -4.66
C ILE A 225 -7.16 7.00 -3.29
N VAL A 226 -6.83 6.01 -2.46
CA VAL A 226 -7.31 5.86 -1.07
C VAL A 226 -6.11 5.67 -0.16
N ILE A 227 -6.01 6.52 0.86
CA ILE A 227 -4.89 6.53 1.81
C ILE A 227 -5.45 6.48 3.23
N ALA A 228 -4.81 5.72 4.12
CA ALA A 228 -5.19 5.64 5.53
C ALA A 228 -5.01 6.99 6.25
N ALA A 229 -5.87 7.26 7.24
CA ALA A 229 -5.86 8.51 8.00
C ALA A 229 -4.89 8.52 9.21
N GLY A 230 -4.08 7.48 9.38
CA GLY A 230 -3.23 7.29 10.57
C GLY A 230 -3.97 6.65 11.76
N ASN A 231 -3.21 6.19 12.75
CA ASN A 231 -3.73 5.48 13.94
C ASN A 231 -3.54 6.26 15.24
N GLU A 232 -3.07 7.50 15.16
CA GLU A 232 -2.67 8.34 16.30
C GLU A 232 -3.86 9.09 16.92
N GLY A 233 -5.06 8.50 16.90
CA GLY A 233 -6.30 9.17 17.32
C GLY A 233 -6.32 9.59 18.81
N ASP A 234 -5.43 9.05 19.63
CA ASP A 234 -5.22 9.40 21.04
C ASP A 234 -4.29 10.62 21.24
N THR A 235 -3.54 11.03 20.21
CA THR A 235 -2.57 12.14 20.29
C THR A 235 -3.22 13.53 20.14
N GLY A 236 -4.47 13.61 19.70
CA GLY A 236 -5.32 14.81 19.80
C GLY A 236 -5.93 15.29 18.48
N LEU A 237 -6.85 16.26 18.58
CA LEU A 237 -7.69 16.74 17.47
C LEU A 237 -6.94 17.40 16.30
N TYR A 238 -5.67 17.77 16.49
CA TYR A 238 -4.85 18.46 15.48
C TYR A 238 -3.79 17.55 14.85
N VAL A 239 -3.83 16.27 15.18
CA VAL A 239 -2.99 15.25 14.62
C VAL A 239 -3.81 14.59 13.50
N SER A 240 -3.49 14.95 12.25
CA SER A 240 -4.03 14.33 11.06
C SER A 240 -2.88 13.91 10.16
N SER A 241 -2.96 12.72 9.58
CA SER A 241 -2.06 12.28 8.50
C SER A 241 -2.37 12.95 7.18
#